data_AF-A0A3M0ZWJ2-F1
#
_entry.id   AF-A0A3M0ZWJ2-F1
#
_cell.length_a   1.000
_cell.length_b   1.000
_cell.length_c   1.000
_cell.angle_alpha   90.00
_cell.angle_beta   90.00
_cell.angle_gamma   90.00
#
_symmetry.space_group_name_H-M   'P 1'
#
loop_
_entity.id
_entity.type
_entity.pdbx_description
1 polymer ?
#
loop_
_entity_poly.entity_id
_entity_poly.type
_entity_poly.pdbx_seq_one_letter_code
_entity_poly.pdbx_strand_id
1 'polypeptide(L)'
;MKRVIALVVLSIGLLATAHFIAGKEGLQKLELLRDALEKRRAYNAKLKKDVMKLRREIYNIQNDPRALEKVARERLGMARPNELIFLFEGDK
;
A
#
# COMPACT_ATOMS: atom_id res chain seq x y z
N MET A 1 37.46 25.73 -42.62
CA MET A 1 35.99 25.84 -42.43
C MET A 1 35.31 24.50 -42.15
N LYS A 2 35.41 23.48 -43.03
CA LYS A 2 34.74 22.17 -42.85
C LYS A 2 35.03 21.47 -41.51
N ARG A 3 36.28 21.51 -41.03
CA ARG A 3 36.69 20.92 -39.73
C ARG A 3 36.10 21.65 -38.52
N VAL A 4 35.95 22.98 -38.62
CA VAL A 4 35.34 23.80 -37.55
C VAL A 4 33.84 23.52 -37.47
N ILE A 5 33.16 23.44 -38.62
CA ILE A 5 31.74 23.07 -38.68
C ILE A 5 31.54 21.67 -38.09
N ALA A 6 32.39 20.70 -38.43
CA ALA A 6 32.31 19.35 -37.87
C ALA A 6 32.47 19.34 -36.34
N LEU A 7 33.43 20.09 -35.79
CA LEU A 7 33.64 20.20 -34.34
C LEU A 7 32.45 20.87 -33.64
N VAL A 8 31.87 21.91 -34.24
CA VAL A 8 30.70 22.61 -33.69
C VAL A 8 29.50 21.66 -33.66
N VAL A 9 29.20 20.95 -34.74
CA VAL A 9 28.11 19.96 -34.79
C VAL A 9 28.31 18.86 -33.74
N LEU A 10 29.54 18.39 -33.56
CA LEU A 10 29.86 17.35 -32.59
C LEU A 10 29.69 17.84 -31.15
N SER A 11 30.11 19.07 -30.86
CA SER A 11 29.90 19.70 -29.54
C SER A 11 28.43 19.91 -29.21
N ILE A 12 27.61 20.33 -30.19
CA ILE A 12 26.16 20.49 -30.02
C ILE A 12 25.49 19.13 -29.77
N GLY A 13 25.89 18.09 -30.50
CA GLY A 13 25.39 16.72 -30.27
C GLY A 13 25.74 16.19 -28.88
N LEU A 14 26.95 16.46 -28.39
CA LEU A 14 27.38 16.07 -27.05
C LEU A 14 26.58 16.80 -25.96
N LEU A 15 26.33 18.10 -26.13
CA LEU A 15 25.56 18.90 -25.20
C LEU A 15 24.08 18.48 -25.18
N ALA A 16 23.50 18.19 -26.35
CA ALA A 16 22.12 17.73 -26.47
C ALA A 16 21.92 16.36 -25.77
N THR A 17 22.85 15.42 -25.97
CA THR A 17 22.80 14.10 -25.31
C THR A 17 23.00 14.20 -23.80
N ALA A 18 23.96 15.00 -23.34
CA ALA A 18 24.15 15.26 -21.92
C ALA A 18 22.91 15.90 -21.28
N HIS A 19 22.28 16.86 -21.97
CA HIS A 19 21.05 17.49 -21.49
C HIS A 19 19.87 16.51 -21.42
N PHE A 20 19.76 15.58 -22.37
CA PHE A 20 18.69 14.58 -22.36
C PHE A 20 18.85 13.56 -21.21
N ILE A 21 20.09 13.18 -20.90
CA ILE A 21 20.41 12.27 -19.79
C ILE A 21 20.23 12.97 -18.43
N ALA A 22 20.68 14.21 -18.32
CA ALA A 22 20.59 15.02 -17.10
C ALA A 22 19.22 15.68 -16.90
N GLY A 23 18.38 15.69 -17.94
CA GLY A 23 17.06 16.30 -17.92
C GLY A 23 16.08 15.55 -17.03
N LYS A 24 15.14 16.30 -16.45
CA LYS A 24 14.09 15.83 -15.51
C LYS A 24 13.17 14.74 -16.08
N GLU A 25 13.20 14.50 -17.39
CA GLU A 25 12.41 13.46 -18.06
C GLU A 25 13.16 12.14 -18.27
N GLY A 26 14.47 12.11 -18.02
CA GLY A 26 15.34 10.96 -18.23
C GLY A 26 15.43 10.02 -17.03
N LEU A 27 16.64 9.58 -16.71
CA LEU A 27 16.94 8.48 -15.77
C LEU A 27 16.35 8.69 -14.36
N GLN A 28 16.34 9.93 -13.87
CA GLN A 28 15.78 10.28 -12.56
C GLN A 28 14.27 9.98 -12.47
N LYS A 29 13.52 10.27 -13.54
CA LYS A 29 12.08 9.99 -13.60
C LYS A 29 11.83 8.48 -13.58
N LEU A 30 12.66 7.71 -14.30
CA LEU A 30 12.55 6.25 -14.30
C LEU A 30 12.80 5.67 -12.91
N GLU A 31 13.79 6.18 -12.18
CA GLU A 31 14.09 5.76 -10.81
C GLU A 31 12.94 6.10 -9.85
N LEU A 32 12.43 7.33 -9.90
CA LEU A 32 11.26 7.73 -9.13
C LEU A 32 10.01 6.88 -9.43
N LEU A 33 9.79 6.54 -10.70
CA LEU A 33 8.68 5.66 -11.10
C LEU A 33 8.88 4.23 -10.58
N ARG A 34 10.11 3.71 -10.59
CA ARG A 34 10.45 2.38 -10.04
C ARG A 34 10.20 2.34 -8.54
N ASP A 35 10.67 3.33 -7.80
CA ASP A 35 10.43 3.47 -6.36
C ASP A 35 8.94 3.56 -6.03
N ALA A 36 8.20 4.37 -6.79
CA ALA A 36 6.76 4.49 -6.62
C ALA A 36 6.04 3.16 -6.90
N LEU A 37 6.45 2.44 -7.94
CA LEU A 37 5.91 1.13 -8.29
C LEU A 37 6.20 0.10 -7.20
N GLU A 38 7.41 0.07 -6.66
CA GLU A 38 7.80 -0.84 -5.59
C GLU A 38 7.01 -0.57 -4.30
N LYS A 39 6.90 0.70 -3.89
CA LYS A 39 6.09 1.11 -2.74
C LYS A 39 4.62 0.70 -2.90
N ARG A 40 4.06 0.89 -4.10
CA ARG A 40 2.68 0.47 -4.41
C ARG A 40 2.52 -1.06 -4.38
N ARG A 41 3.51 -1.81 -4.88
CA ARG A 41 3.51 -3.29 -4.82
C ARG A 41 3.55 -3.78 -3.38
N ALA A 42 4.43 -3.22 -2.55
CA ALA A 42 4.53 -3.55 -1.13
C ALA A 42 3.20 -3.26 -0.39
N TYR A 43 2.59 -2.10 -0.66
CA TYR A 43 1.28 -1.75 -0.10
C TYR A 43 0.18 -2.74 -0.51
N ASN A 44 0.11 -3.09 -1.80
CA ASN A 44 -0.85 -4.07 -2.30
C ASN A 44 -0.64 -5.46 -1.67
N ALA A 45 0.61 -5.88 -1.48
CA ALA A 45 0.93 -7.15 -0.82
C ALA A 45 0.46 -7.17 0.64
N LYS A 46 0.67 -6.07 1.37
CA LYS A 46 0.17 -5.90 2.74
C LYS A 46 -1.36 -5.99 2.77
N LEU A 47 -2.05 -5.24 1.90
CA LEU A 47 -3.50 -5.23 1.85
C LEU A 47 -4.09 -6.60 1.52
N LYS A 48 -3.46 -7.36 0.60
CA LYS A 48 -3.87 -8.74 0.31
C LYS A 48 -3.76 -9.63 1.54
N LYS A 49 -2.68 -9.52 2.32
CA LYS A 49 -2.51 -10.26 3.57
C LYS A 49 -3.59 -9.91 4.59
N ASP A 50 -3.93 -8.63 4.72
CA ASP A 50 -4.97 -8.16 5.64
C ASP A 50 -6.35 -8.68 5.22
N VAL A 51 -6.68 -8.65 3.94
CA VAL A 51 -7.92 -9.25 3.40
C VAL A 51 -8.00 -10.75 3.70
N MET A 52 -6.91 -11.48 3.51
CA MET A 52 -6.87 -12.92 3.82
C MET A 52 -7.08 -13.18 5.32
N LYS A 53 -6.48 -12.36 6.19
CA LYS A 53 -6.65 -12.46 7.64
C LYS A 53 -8.09 -12.19 8.05
N LEU A 54 -8.68 -11.08 7.58
CA LEU A 54 -10.06 -10.73 7.88
C LEU A 54 -11.05 -11.78 7.39
N ARG A 55 -10.85 -12.32 6.18
CA ARG A 55 -11.70 -13.41 5.66
C ARG A 55 -11.63 -14.66 6.54
N ARG A 56 -10.46 -14.99 7.08
CA ARG A 56 -10.31 -16.11 8.03
C ARG A 56 -11.02 -15.82 9.35
N GLU A 57 -10.93 -14.60 9.87
CA GLU A 57 -11.66 -14.19 11.07
C GLU A 57 -13.18 -14.29 10.86
N ILE A 58 -13.69 -13.78 9.74
CA ILE A 58 -15.11 -13.91 9.37
C ILE A 58 -15.52 -15.37 9.27
N TYR A 59 -14.73 -16.21 8.59
CA TYR A 59 -15.00 -17.63 8.47
C TYR A 59 -15.06 -18.31 9.85
N ASN A 60 -14.13 -18.01 10.75
CA ASN A 60 -14.12 -18.57 12.10
C ASN A 60 -15.35 -18.14 12.90
N ILE A 61 -15.74 -16.86 12.80
CA ILE A 61 -16.94 -16.33 13.48
C ILE A 61 -18.21 -16.98 12.92
N GLN A 62 -18.31 -17.13 11.59
CA GLN A 62 -19.52 -17.69 10.97
C GLN A 62 -19.68 -19.19 11.21
N ASN A 63 -18.59 -19.95 11.32
CA ASN A 63 -18.63 -21.41 11.44
C ASN A 63 -18.51 -21.92 12.88
N ASP A 64 -18.20 -21.07 13.86
CA ASP A 64 -18.21 -21.41 15.27
C ASP A 64 -19.27 -20.57 16.02
N PRO A 65 -20.41 -21.18 16.41
CA PRO A 65 -21.46 -20.52 17.18
C PRO A 65 -20.95 -19.89 18.48
N ARG A 66 -19.93 -20.47 19.12
CA ARG A 66 -19.34 -19.93 20.36
C ARG A 66 -18.50 -18.68 20.08
N ALA A 67 -17.79 -18.65 18.95
CA ALA A 67 -17.02 -17.48 18.53
C ALA A 67 -17.95 -16.31 18.18
N LEU A 68 -19.06 -16.58 17.48
CA LEU A 68 -20.10 -15.59 17.21
C LEU A 68 -20.73 -15.03 18.49
N GLU A 69 -21.12 -15.91 19.42
CA GLU A 69 -21.70 -15.52 20.70
C GLU A 69 -20.74 -14.65 21.52
N LYS A 70 -19.44 -14.99 21.54
CA LYS A 70 -18.40 -14.19 22.21
C LYS A 70 -18.31 -12.78 21.64
N VAL A 71 -18.25 -12.63 20.31
CA VAL A 71 -18.17 -11.31 19.66
C VAL A 71 -19.46 -10.50 19.90
N ALA A 72 -20.62 -11.14 19.82
CA ALA A 72 -21.90 -10.50 20.07
C ALA A 72 -22.02 -9.98 21.53
N ARG A 73 -21.58 -10.77 22.51
CA ARG A 73 -21.57 -10.36 23.92
C ARG A 73 -20.52 -9.28 24.22
N GLU A 74 -19.27 -9.46 23.78
CA GLU A 74 -18.16 -8.57 24.15
C GLU A 74 -18.12 -7.26 23.36
N ARG A 75 -18.43 -7.28 22.06
CA ARG A 75 -18.33 -6.08 21.20
C ARG A 75 -19.65 -5.36 20.98
N LEU A 76 -20.76 -6.09 20.98
CA LEU A 76 -22.07 -5.55 20.66
C LEU A 76 -23.00 -5.48 21.88
N GLY A 77 -22.60 -6.02 23.03
CA GLY A 77 -23.42 -6.04 24.25
C GLY A 77 -24.75 -6.77 24.04
N MET A 78 -24.77 -7.78 23.17
CA MET A 78 -25.99 -8.55 22.88
C MET A 78 -26.16 -9.68 23.90
N ALA A 79 -27.40 -9.91 24.31
CA ALA A 79 -27.82 -11.04 25.12
C ALA A 79 -29.09 -11.65 24.53
N ARG A 80 -29.39 -12.92 24.87
CA ARG A 80 -30.64 -13.54 24.43
C ARG A 80 -31.84 -12.87 25.12
N PRO A 81 -33.07 -12.97 24.55
CA PRO A 81 -34.25 -12.31 25.12
C PRO A 81 -34.54 -12.64 26.59
N ASN A 82 -34.00 -13.75 27.09
CA ASN A 82 -34.17 -14.27 28.45
C ASN A 82 -32.91 -14.16 29.32
N GLU A 83 -31.95 -13.31 28.95
CA GLU A 83 -30.70 -13.08 29.69
C GLU A 83 -30.59 -11.63 30.19
N LEU A 84 -29.91 -11.42 31.32
CA LEU A 84 -29.65 -10.11 31.90
C LEU A 84 -28.17 -9.72 31.71
N ILE A 85 -27.91 -8.50 31.27
CA ILE A 85 -26.55 -7.95 31.13
C ILE A 85 -26.23 -7.15 32.39
N PHE A 86 -25.15 -7.52 33.07
CA PHE A 86 -24.61 -6.76 34.20
C PHE A 86 -23.41 -5.95 33.73
N LEU A 87 -23.55 -4.63 33.72
CA LEU A 87 -22.44 -3.69 33.52
C LEU A 87 -21.95 -3.25 34.89
N PHE A 88 -20.71 -3.57 35.23
CA PHE A 88 -20.10 -3.09 36.46
C PHE A 88 -19.38 -1.77 36.17
N GLU A 89 -19.77 -0.68 36.85
CA GLU A 89 -19.03 0.59 36.81
C GLU A 89 -17.74 0.42 37.61
N GLY A 90 -16.65 0.01 36.95
CA GLY A 90 -15.37 -0.13 37.62
C GLY A 90 -14.30 -0.79 36.76
N ASP A 91 -13.70 -0.01 35.87
CA ASP A 91 -12.27 -0.11 35.55
C ASP A 91 -11.84 1.27 34.99
N LYS A 92 -11.33 2.12 35.90
CA LYS A 92 -10.51 3.28 35.55
C LYS A 92 -9.06 2.84 35.49
#